data_AF-A0A0F2JDY2-F1
#
_entry.id   AF-A0A0F2JDY2-F1
#
_cell.length_a   1.000
_cell.length_b   1.000
_cell.length_c   1.000
_cell.angle_alpha   90.00
_cell.angle_beta   90.00
_cell.angle_gamma   90.00
#
_symmetry.space_group_name_H-M   'P 1'
#
loop_
_entity.id
_entity.type
_entity.pdbx_description
1 polymer ?
#
loop_
_entity_poly.entity_id
_entity_poly.type
_entity_poly.pdbx_seq_one_letter_code
_entity_poly.pdbx_strand_id
1 'polypeptide(L)'
;MTKAIMDAGEYDADFINTWTTSSVDQLKTHLEPYTPEWAEKISGVAVRLLSGYFVDKTGKPWSMAIIGYGMLIAVQLLAIADHWHLAVVFVFLERTGKALRSSAKDVMLSHATKQMGTGMGFGIHEAIDPIGGIIGPILFTVALVINNDYKMGYTLMWIPALLTVVVLLTALWKVTEPALLEDCAETQKDKPFRDEQAPQNNWGL
;
A
#
# COMPACT_ATOMS: atom_id res chain seq x y z
N MET A 1 -3.10 -20.29 1.22
CA MET A 1 -2.78 -19.06 0.44
C MET A 1 -1.62 -19.32 -0.51
N THR A 2 -0.45 -19.69 0.00
CA THR A 2 0.77 -19.89 -0.82
C THR A 2 0.63 -20.99 -1.87
N LYS A 3 -0.02 -22.13 -1.56
CA LYS A 3 -0.30 -23.19 -2.54
C LYS A 3 -1.16 -22.71 -3.71
N ALA A 4 -2.29 -22.03 -3.44
CA ALA A 4 -3.19 -21.54 -4.49
C ALA A 4 -2.53 -20.52 -5.44
N ILE A 5 -1.66 -19.64 -4.91
CA ILE A 5 -0.87 -18.71 -5.72
C ILE A 5 0.16 -19.47 -6.57
N MET A 6 0.79 -20.51 -6.00
CA MET A 6 1.73 -21.37 -6.72
C MET A 6 1.07 -22.32 -7.74
N ASP A 7 -0.18 -22.70 -7.54
CA ASP A 7 -0.95 -23.51 -8.48
C ASP A 7 -1.53 -22.66 -9.62
N ALA A 8 -1.86 -21.38 -9.35
CA ALA A 8 -2.30 -20.41 -10.36
C ALA A 8 -1.17 -19.89 -11.26
N GLY A 9 0.10 -20.19 -10.94
CA GLY A 9 1.26 -19.68 -11.70
C GLY A 9 1.61 -18.22 -11.40
N GLU A 10 0.90 -17.55 -10.50
CA GLU A 10 1.09 -16.12 -10.19
C GLU A 10 2.19 -15.90 -9.13
N TYR A 11 3.40 -16.38 -9.43
CA TYR A 11 4.56 -16.21 -8.55
C TYR A 11 5.80 -15.88 -9.36
N ASP A 12 6.66 -15.04 -8.78
CA ASP A 12 7.94 -14.68 -9.37
C ASP A 12 8.98 -15.76 -9.02
N ALA A 13 9.14 -16.72 -9.94
CA ALA A 13 10.09 -17.80 -9.78
C ALA A 13 11.54 -17.28 -9.72
N ASP A 14 11.86 -16.20 -10.42
CA ASP A 14 13.19 -15.61 -10.46
C ASP A 14 13.53 -14.97 -9.12
N PHE A 15 12.60 -14.21 -8.53
CA PHE A 15 12.76 -13.68 -7.18
C PHE A 15 12.92 -14.78 -6.14
N ILE A 16 12.05 -15.80 -6.16
CA ILE A 16 12.08 -16.88 -5.17
C ILE A 16 13.41 -17.63 -5.24
N ASN A 17 13.84 -18.03 -6.44
CA ASN A 17 15.07 -18.80 -6.59
C ASN A 17 16.34 -17.95 -6.32
N THR A 18 16.29 -16.63 -6.55
CA THR A 18 17.45 -15.74 -6.39
C THR A 18 17.61 -15.20 -4.96
N TRP A 19 16.51 -14.86 -4.31
CA TRP A 19 16.52 -14.13 -3.03
C TRP A 19 16.05 -14.95 -1.85
N THR A 20 15.61 -16.19 -2.06
CA THR A 20 15.23 -17.10 -0.97
C THR A 20 16.05 -18.37 -1.00
N THR A 21 16.22 -18.99 0.18
CA THR A 21 16.95 -20.26 0.32
C THR A 21 16.14 -21.48 -0.13
N SER A 22 14.93 -21.30 -0.65
CA SER A 22 14.00 -22.37 -1.00
C SER A 22 13.55 -22.25 -2.45
N SER A 23 13.62 -23.34 -3.21
CA SER A 23 13.15 -23.36 -4.60
C SER A 23 11.63 -23.51 -4.69
N VAL A 24 11.05 -23.11 -5.82
CA VAL A 24 9.60 -23.26 -6.10
C VAL A 24 9.13 -24.71 -5.90
N ASP A 25 9.91 -25.69 -6.34
CA ASP A 25 9.56 -27.11 -6.20
C ASP A 25 9.59 -27.56 -4.74
N GLN A 26 10.56 -27.09 -3.95
CA GLN A 26 10.60 -27.37 -2.52
C GLN A 26 9.41 -26.75 -1.78
N LEU A 27 9.00 -25.54 -2.16
CA LEU A 27 7.80 -24.91 -1.60
C LEU A 27 6.54 -25.70 -1.97
N LYS A 28 6.41 -26.18 -3.20
CA LYS A 28 5.25 -26.99 -3.65
C LYS A 28 5.13 -28.26 -2.83
N THR A 29 6.22 -29.00 -2.68
CA THR A 29 6.27 -30.23 -1.88
C THR A 29 6.00 -29.97 -0.40
N HIS A 30 6.50 -28.86 0.15
CA HIS A 30 6.29 -28.54 1.57
C HIS A 30 4.86 -28.06 1.87
N LEU A 31 4.17 -27.45 0.91
CA LEU A 31 2.83 -26.88 1.07
C LEU A 31 1.70 -27.87 0.76
N GLU A 32 2.01 -28.98 0.09
CA GLU A 32 1.08 -30.08 -0.20
C GLU A 32 0.29 -30.56 1.03
N PRO A 33 0.88 -30.73 2.24
CA PRO A 33 0.17 -31.23 3.42
C PRO A 33 -0.66 -30.16 4.16
N TYR A 34 -0.35 -28.87 3.96
CA TYR A 34 -0.92 -27.77 4.76
C TYR A 34 -2.15 -27.12 4.12
N THR A 35 -2.65 -27.66 3.01
CA THR A 35 -3.80 -27.08 2.28
C THR A 35 -4.97 -28.06 2.28
N PRO A 36 -5.79 -28.06 3.34
CA PRO A 36 -6.92 -28.97 3.41
C PRO A 36 -8.05 -28.52 2.45
N GLU A 37 -8.78 -29.46 1.85
CA GLU A 37 -9.85 -29.18 0.86
C GLU A 37 -10.92 -28.19 1.35
N TRP A 38 -11.20 -28.17 2.67
CA TRP A 38 -12.14 -27.22 3.25
C TRP A 38 -11.63 -25.77 3.21
N ALA A 39 -10.31 -25.58 3.30
CA ALA A 39 -9.70 -24.26 3.21
C ALA A 39 -9.75 -23.73 1.77
N GLU A 40 -9.75 -24.58 0.75
CA GLU A 40 -9.96 -24.14 -0.64
C GLU A 40 -11.38 -23.58 -0.85
N LYS A 41 -12.39 -24.25 -0.25
CA LYS A 41 -13.80 -23.80 -0.28
C LYS A 41 -14.09 -22.54 0.53
N ILE A 42 -13.40 -22.32 1.65
CA ILE A 42 -13.67 -21.22 2.60
C ILE A 42 -12.65 -20.08 2.47
N SER A 43 -11.46 -20.34 1.91
CA SER A 43 -10.44 -19.30 1.77
C SER A 43 -11.01 -18.16 0.95
N GLY A 44 -10.76 -16.95 1.45
CA GLY A 44 -11.25 -15.69 0.88
C GLY A 44 -10.70 -15.38 -0.51
N VAL A 45 -10.58 -16.36 -1.40
CA VAL A 45 -10.38 -16.19 -2.84
C VAL A 45 -11.59 -15.48 -3.45
N ALA A 46 -12.81 -15.83 -3.06
CA ALA A 46 -14.01 -15.09 -3.51
C ALA A 46 -14.06 -13.64 -2.96
N VAL A 47 -13.69 -13.45 -1.69
CA VAL A 47 -13.57 -12.11 -1.07
C VAL A 47 -12.40 -11.32 -1.68
N ARG A 48 -11.32 -12.00 -2.10
CA ARG A 48 -10.16 -11.40 -2.77
C ARG A 48 -10.39 -11.07 -4.23
N LEU A 49 -11.17 -11.86 -4.96
CA LEU A 49 -11.60 -11.54 -6.32
C LEU A 49 -12.48 -10.28 -6.33
N LEU A 50 -13.34 -10.13 -5.32
CA LEU A 50 -14.12 -8.90 -5.11
C LEU A 50 -13.26 -7.71 -4.65
N SER A 51 -12.25 -7.93 -3.80
CA SER A 51 -11.33 -6.85 -3.41
C SER A 51 -10.38 -6.45 -4.54
N GLY A 52 -9.93 -7.39 -5.36
CA GLY A 52 -9.08 -7.15 -6.54
C GLY A 52 -9.81 -6.32 -7.58
N TYR A 53 -11.11 -6.57 -7.80
CA TYR A 53 -11.94 -5.76 -8.70
C TYR A 53 -12.14 -4.30 -8.20
N PHE A 54 -12.21 -4.08 -6.88
CA PHE A 54 -12.33 -2.73 -6.31
C PHE A 54 -11.02 -1.94 -6.36
N VAL A 55 -9.87 -2.62 -6.36
CA VAL A 55 -8.54 -2.00 -6.52
C VAL A 55 -8.32 -1.54 -7.97
N ASP A 56 -9.05 -2.12 -8.92
CA ASP A 56 -8.76 -2.02 -10.35
C ASP A 56 -9.27 -0.74 -11.03
N LYS A 57 -10.14 0.05 -10.39
CA LYS A 57 -11.14 0.83 -11.15
C LYS A 57 -10.82 2.29 -11.46
N THR A 58 -9.65 2.84 -11.15
CA THR A 58 -9.54 4.30 -11.23
C THR A 58 -8.43 4.92 -12.05
N GLY A 59 -7.38 4.19 -12.44
CA GLY A 59 -6.37 4.66 -13.42
C GLY A 59 -5.63 5.97 -13.10
N LYS A 60 -5.97 6.65 -11.99
CA LYS A 60 -5.62 8.05 -11.70
C LYS A 60 -5.01 8.19 -10.30
N PRO A 61 -3.84 7.58 -10.04
CA PRO A 61 -3.22 7.54 -8.71
C PRO A 61 -3.15 8.91 -8.03
N TRP A 62 -2.95 10.01 -8.77
CA TRP A 62 -2.92 11.36 -8.19
C TRP A 62 -4.26 11.80 -7.63
N SER A 63 -5.36 11.53 -8.35
CA SER A 63 -6.71 11.84 -7.88
C SER A 63 -7.04 11.05 -6.61
N MET A 64 -6.69 9.75 -6.56
CA MET A 64 -6.86 8.93 -5.36
C MET A 64 -5.98 9.40 -4.20
N ALA A 65 -4.74 9.80 -4.46
CA ALA A 65 -3.86 10.35 -3.44
C ALA A 65 -4.48 11.62 -2.83
N ILE A 66 -4.93 12.57 -3.65
CA ILE A 66 -5.54 13.83 -3.18
C ILE A 66 -6.78 13.54 -2.34
N ILE A 67 -7.68 12.69 -2.81
CA ILE A 67 -8.89 12.32 -2.07
C ILE A 67 -8.53 11.63 -0.74
N GLY A 68 -7.62 10.65 -0.78
CA GLY A 68 -7.21 9.88 0.39
C GLY A 68 -6.48 10.73 1.44
N TYR A 69 -5.65 11.69 1.02
CA TYR A 69 -5.03 12.65 1.92
C TYR A 69 -6.01 13.71 2.42
N GLY A 70 -6.99 14.13 1.61
CA GLY A 70 -8.06 15.02 2.05
C GLY A 70 -8.91 14.42 3.18
N MET A 71 -9.11 13.10 3.15
CA MET A 71 -9.80 12.35 4.22
C MET A 71 -9.05 12.31 5.55
N LEU A 72 -7.78 12.77 5.62
CA LEU A 72 -7.08 12.91 6.90
C LEU A 72 -7.87 13.75 7.90
N ILE A 73 -8.61 14.76 7.41
CA ILE A 73 -9.46 15.65 8.22
C ILE A 73 -10.44 14.88 9.12
N ALA A 74 -10.82 13.66 8.74
CA ALA A 74 -11.67 12.78 9.54
C ALA A 74 -11.06 12.51 10.93
N VAL A 75 -9.74 12.36 11.01
CA VAL A 75 -9.04 12.11 12.28
C VAL A 75 -9.12 13.33 13.20
N GLN A 76 -9.04 14.53 12.65
CA GLN A 76 -9.13 15.75 13.45
C GLN A 76 -10.57 16.08 13.83
N LEU A 77 -11.54 15.75 12.98
CA LEU A 77 -12.96 15.86 13.29
C LEU A 77 -13.40 14.95 14.45
N LEU A 78 -12.65 13.89 14.75
CA LEU A 78 -12.87 13.09 15.97
C LEU A 78 -12.70 13.91 17.26
N ALA A 79 -11.90 14.99 17.26
CA ALA A 79 -11.72 15.84 18.44
C ALA A 79 -13.00 16.58 18.88
N ILE A 80 -13.94 16.75 17.95
CA ILE A 80 -15.23 17.42 18.17
C ILE A 80 -16.41 16.45 18.05
N ALA A 81 -16.15 15.14 17.99
CA ALA A 81 -17.19 14.14 17.88
C ALA A 81 -17.87 13.93 19.24
N ASP A 82 -18.99 14.63 19.45
CA ASP A 82 -19.75 14.53 20.70
C ASP A 82 -20.56 13.22 20.84
N HIS A 83 -20.72 12.48 19.75
CA HIS A 83 -21.54 11.26 19.69
C HIS A 83 -20.78 10.10 19.05
N TRP A 84 -20.95 8.89 19.60
CA TRP A 84 -20.27 7.69 19.10
C TRP A 84 -20.63 7.35 17.64
N HIS A 85 -21.85 7.66 17.20
CA HIS A 85 -22.28 7.46 15.81
C HIS A 85 -21.41 8.28 14.83
N LEU A 86 -21.11 9.54 15.17
CA LEU A 86 -20.23 10.40 14.36
C LEU A 86 -18.79 9.89 14.39
N ALA A 87 -18.32 9.41 15.54
CA ALA A 87 -17.00 8.81 15.65
C ALA A 87 -16.84 7.58 14.73
N VAL A 88 -17.86 6.72 14.65
CA VAL A 88 -17.87 5.58 13.73
C VAL A 88 -17.72 6.05 12.28
N VAL A 89 -18.49 7.05 11.86
CA VAL A 89 -18.40 7.60 10.49
C VAL A 89 -16.99 8.13 10.19
N PHE A 90 -16.39 8.88 11.12
CA PHE A 90 -15.03 9.40 10.92
C PHE A 90 -13.97 8.31 10.91
N VAL A 91 -14.10 7.26 11.72
CA VAL A 91 -13.20 6.10 11.67
C VAL A 91 -13.34 5.38 10.33
N PHE A 92 -14.56 5.17 9.83
CA PHE A 92 -14.75 4.59 8.50
C PHE A 92 -14.11 5.45 7.41
N LEU A 93 -14.29 6.76 7.48
CA LEU A 93 -13.69 7.70 6.52
C LEU A 93 -12.16 7.70 6.58
N GLU A 94 -11.57 7.62 7.77
CA GLU A 94 -10.13 7.47 7.96
C GLU A 94 -9.61 6.18 7.32
N ARG A 95 -10.30 5.05 7.54
CA ARG A 95 -9.92 3.75 6.98
C ARG A 95 -10.02 3.74 5.46
N THR A 96 -11.08 4.33 4.90
CA THR A 96 -11.24 4.50 3.45
C THR A 96 -10.15 5.40 2.88
N GLY A 97 -9.86 6.53 3.51
CA GLY A 97 -8.80 7.45 3.09
C GLY A 97 -7.42 6.80 3.12
N LYS A 98 -7.14 6.00 4.16
CA LYS A 98 -5.90 5.24 4.28
C LYS A 98 -5.75 4.21 3.14
N ALA A 99 -6.83 3.51 2.79
CA ALA A 99 -6.80 2.56 1.67
C ALA A 99 -6.49 3.29 0.34
N LEU A 100 -7.21 4.37 0.04
CA LEU A 100 -7.04 5.14 -1.20
C LEU A 100 -5.61 5.69 -1.36
N ARG A 101 -5.07 6.31 -0.31
CA ARG A 101 -3.71 6.88 -0.36
C ARG A 101 -2.63 5.80 -0.43
N SER A 102 -2.84 4.62 0.18
CA SER A 102 -1.88 3.51 0.12
C SER A 102 -1.76 3.00 -1.30
N SER A 103 -2.89 2.64 -1.92
CA SER A 103 -2.90 2.15 -3.31
C SER A 103 -2.31 3.18 -4.28
N ALA A 104 -2.63 4.47 -4.10
CA ALA A 104 -2.05 5.53 -4.91
C ALA A 104 -0.52 5.65 -4.76
N LYS A 105 -0.02 5.61 -3.52
CA LYS A 105 1.41 5.67 -3.23
C LYS A 105 2.16 4.49 -3.83
N ASP A 106 1.64 3.28 -3.70
CA ASP A 106 2.30 2.08 -4.20
C ASP A 106 2.45 2.14 -5.73
N VAL A 107 1.42 2.65 -6.43
CA VAL A 107 1.51 2.91 -7.87
C VAL A 107 2.51 4.01 -8.20
N MET A 108 2.51 5.14 -7.49
CA MET A 108 3.50 6.21 -7.73
C MET A 108 4.94 5.73 -7.46
N LEU A 109 5.13 4.94 -6.42
CA LEU A 109 6.42 4.42 -5.99
C LEU A 109 6.97 3.41 -7.01
N SER A 110 6.14 2.51 -7.55
CA SER A 110 6.58 1.56 -8.57
C SER A 110 7.09 2.25 -9.84
N HIS A 111 6.49 3.38 -10.22
CA HIS A 111 6.97 4.19 -11.34
C HIS A 111 8.27 4.92 -11.00
N ALA A 112 8.35 5.55 -9.81
CA ALA A 112 9.53 6.29 -9.38
C ALA A 112 10.77 5.38 -9.20
N THR A 113 10.55 4.15 -8.75
CA THR A 113 11.62 3.18 -8.43
C THR A 113 12.08 2.38 -9.66
N LYS A 114 11.39 2.50 -10.80
CA LYS A 114 11.74 1.83 -12.05
C LYS A 114 13.17 2.13 -12.53
N GLN A 115 13.71 3.30 -12.22
CA GLN A 115 15.08 3.70 -12.55
C GLN A 115 16.14 3.22 -11.55
N MET A 116 15.75 2.91 -10.30
CA MET A 116 16.66 2.53 -9.21
C MET A 116 16.58 1.04 -8.83
N GLY A 117 15.65 0.30 -9.40
CA GLY A 117 15.31 -1.07 -9.03
C GLY A 117 14.11 -1.09 -8.08
N THR A 118 12.99 -1.65 -8.56
CA THR A 118 11.69 -1.66 -7.86
C THR A 118 11.81 -2.25 -6.45
N GLY A 119 12.48 -3.40 -6.28
CA GLY A 119 12.62 -4.06 -4.98
C GLY A 119 13.38 -3.25 -3.93
N MET A 120 14.45 -2.55 -4.32
CA MET A 120 15.23 -1.71 -3.39
C MET A 120 14.45 -0.47 -2.95
N GLY A 121 13.74 0.17 -3.89
CA GLY A 121 12.93 1.35 -3.58
C GLY A 121 11.75 1.05 -2.67
N PHE A 122 11.02 -0.06 -2.90
CA PHE A 122 9.98 -0.52 -1.98
C PHE A 122 10.56 -0.94 -0.63
N GLY A 123 11.72 -1.62 -0.59
CA GLY A 123 12.36 -2.02 0.65
C GLY A 123 12.77 -0.85 1.56
N ILE A 124 13.31 0.23 0.98
CA ILE A 124 13.65 1.45 1.74
C ILE A 124 12.38 2.13 2.27
N HIS A 125 11.34 2.23 1.45
CA HIS A 125 10.08 2.82 1.88
C HIS A 125 9.44 2.04 3.04
N GLU A 126 9.39 0.72 2.91
CA GLU A 126 8.84 -0.18 3.93
C GLU A 126 9.67 -0.14 5.23
N ALA A 127 10.99 0.06 5.14
CA ALA A 127 11.84 0.22 6.32
C ALA A 127 11.57 1.55 7.07
N ILE A 128 11.12 2.60 6.38
CA ILE A 128 10.86 3.92 6.97
C ILE A 128 9.44 4.02 7.55
N ASP A 129 8.45 3.33 6.98
CA ASP A 129 7.04 3.43 7.41
C ASP A 129 6.82 3.18 8.92
N PRO A 130 7.46 2.17 9.55
CA PRO A 130 7.30 1.90 10.98
C PRO A 130 7.72 3.08 11.86
N ILE A 131 8.68 3.89 11.43
CA ILE A 131 9.17 5.05 12.18
C ILE A 131 8.03 6.05 12.39
N GLY A 132 7.26 6.35 11.34
CA GLY A 132 6.08 7.20 11.44
C GLY A 132 5.00 6.59 12.33
N GLY A 133 4.79 5.28 12.21
CA GLY A 133 3.86 4.51 13.04
C GLY A 133 4.18 4.54 14.54
N ILE A 134 5.46 4.71 14.90
CA ILE A 134 5.92 4.81 16.30
C ILE A 134 5.86 6.26 16.80
N ILE A 135 6.29 7.24 15.98
CA ILE A 135 6.35 8.65 16.38
C ILE A 135 4.96 9.21 16.67
N GLY A 136 3.94 8.84 15.90
CA GLY A 136 2.56 9.34 16.07
C GLY A 136 1.98 9.03 17.46
N PRO A 137 1.89 7.77 17.88
CA PRO A 137 1.42 7.38 19.21
C PRO A 137 2.24 7.99 20.35
N ILE A 138 3.56 8.12 20.20
CA ILE A 138 4.42 8.77 21.20
C ILE A 138 4.04 10.24 21.36
N LEU A 139 3.95 11.00 20.25
CA LEU A 139 3.52 12.40 20.28
C LEU A 139 2.13 12.57 20.91
N PHE A 140 1.19 11.70 20.54
CA PHE A 140 -0.16 11.72 21.09
C PHE A 140 -0.16 11.44 22.60
N THR A 141 0.59 10.43 23.04
CA THR A 141 0.68 10.05 24.45
C THR A 141 1.33 11.17 25.27
N VAL A 142 2.41 11.78 24.79
CA VAL A 142 3.06 12.92 25.45
C VAL A 142 2.07 14.10 25.61
N ALA A 143 1.30 14.42 24.57
CA ALA A 143 0.29 15.46 24.64
C ALA A 143 -0.80 15.17 25.70
N LEU A 144 -1.21 13.90 25.79
CA LEU A 144 -2.18 13.44 26.78
C LEU A 144 -1.61 13.51 28.21
N VAL A 145 -0.37 13.09 28.44
CA VAL A 145 0.24 13.15 29.79
C VAL A 145 0.38 14.59 30.30
N ILE A 146 0.65 15.57 29.43
CA ILE A 146 0.84 16.97 29.84
C ILE A 146 -0.48 17.64 30.23
N ASN A 147 -1.56 17.41 29.49
CA ASN A 147 -2.81 18.17 29.64
C ASN A 147 -4.00 17.34 30.13
N ASN A 148 -3.87 16.01 30.19
CA ASN A 148 -4.94 15.06 30.50
C ASN A 148 -6.22 15.25 29.65
N ASP A 149 -6.06 15.82 28.46
CA ASP A 149 -7.15 16.12 27.53
C ASP A 149 -6.85 15.52 26.16
N TYR A 150 -7.75 14.66 25.70
CA TYR A 150 -7.71 14.04 24.38
C TYR A 150 -7.75 15.08 23.25
N LYS A 151 -8.42 16.22 23.46
CA LYS A 151 -8.50 17.30 22.46
C LYS A 151 -7.13 17.86 22.13
N MET A 152 -6.25 18.00 23.13
CA MET A 152 -4.88 18.45 22.92
C MET A 152 -4.08 17.46 22.05
N GLY A 153 -4.23 16.16 22.30
CA GLY A 153 -3.58 15.10 21.51
C GLY A 153 -3.99 15.14 20.03
N TYR A 154 -5.29 15.25 19.75
CA TYR A 154 -5.79 15.40 18.38
C TYR A 154 -5.41 16.74 17.76
N THR A 155 -5.32 17.81 18.55
CA THR A 155 -4.90 19.13 18.08
C THR A 155 -3.43 19.09 17.61
N LEU A 156 -2.55 18.44 18.37
CA LEU A 156 -1.15 18.29 18.00
C LEU A 156 -0.97 17.51 16.68
N MET A 157 -1.87 16.55 16.41
CA MET A 157 -1.87 15.77 15.17
C MET A 157 -2.23 16.59 13.91
N TRP A 158 -2.70 17.84 14.05
CA TRP A 158 -2.80 18.75 12.90
C TRP A 158 -1.44 19.07 12.29
N ILE A 159 -0.37 19.14 13.11
CA ILE A 159 0.97 19.48 12.62
C ILE A 159 1.47 18.46 11.58
N PRO A 160 1.55 17.14 11.88
CA PRO A 160 1.96 16.16 10.88
C PRO A 160 0.96 16.06 9.72
N ALA A 161 -0.34 16.24 9.96
CA ALA A 161 -1.34 16.24 8.88
C ALA A 161 -1.09 17.39 7.88
N LEU A 162 -0.89 18.62 8.35
CA LEU A 162 -0.56 19.76 7.50
C LEU A 162 0.76 19.57 6.77
N LEU A 163 1.78 19.02 7.45
CA LEU A 163 3.06 18.69 6.82
C LEU A 163 2.86 17.74 5.64
N THR A 164 2.04 16.69 5.79
CA THR A 164 1.74 15.76 4.69
C THR A 164 1.04 16.43 3.51
N VAL A 165 0.13 17.38 3.77
CA VAL A 165 -0.53 18.15 2.71
C VAL A 165 0.46 19.04 1.98
N VAL A 166 1.36 19.73 2.70
CA VAL A 166 2.42 20.54 2.08
C VAL A 166 3.33 19.69 1.20
N VAL A 167 3.76 18.52 1.69
CA VAL A 167 4.57 17.57 0.90
C VAL A 167 3.82 17.11 -0.34
N LEU A 168 2.51 16.79 -0.23
CA LEU A 168 1.69 16.40 -1.37
C LEU A 168 1.59 17.53 -2.41
N LEU A 169 1.34 18.76 -1.98
CA LEU A 169 1.24 19.93 -2.87
C LEU A 169 2.57 20.23 -3.56
N THR A 170 3.69 20.11 -2.85
CA THR A 170 5.02 20.28 -3.47
C THR A 170 5.35 19.17 -4.45
N ALA A 171 4.92 17.93 -4.18
CA ALA A 171 5.06 16.82 -5.11
C ALA A 171 4.21 17.03 -6.37
N LEU A 172 2.96 17.48 -6.21
CA LEU A 172 2.09 17.88 -7.34
C LEU A 172 2.72 18.99 -8.17
N TRP A 173 3.36 19.96 -7.53
CA TRP A 173 3.97 21.09 -8.24
C TRP A 173 5.24 20.70 -9.00
N LYS A 174 6.00 19.71 -8.50
CA LYS A 174 7.19 19.18 -9.16
C LYS A 174 6.88 18.22 -10.30
N VAL A 175 5.74 17.54 -10.25
CA VAL A 175 5.29 16.64 -11.32
C VAL A 175 4.46 17.45 -12.30
N THR A 176 5.13 18.09 -13.26
CA THR A 176 4.54 19.08 -14.19
C THR A 176 3.40 18.51 -15.05
N GLU A 177 3.36 17.19 -15.28
CA GLU A 177 2.27 16.53 -16.03
C GLU A 177 1.91 15.17 -15.39
N PRO A 178 1.05 15.15 -14.36
CA PRO A 178 0.60 13.90 -13.74
C PRO A 178 -0.17 13.03 -14.74
N ALA A 179 -0.86 13.63 -15.72
CA ALA A 179 -1.63 12.94 -16.74
C ALA A 179 -0.78 12.02 -17.65
N LEU A 180 0.48 12.37 -17.95
CA LEU A 180 1.38 11.49 -18.73
C LEU A 180 1.78 10.22 -17.97
N LEU A 181 1.86 10.29 -16.63
CA LEU A 181 2.10 9.12 -15.78
C LEU A 181 0.83 8.26 -15.66
N GLU A 182 -0.34 8.87 -15.72
CA GLU A 182 -1.64 8.19 -15.72
C GLU A 182 -1.89 7.43 -17.04
N ASP A 183 -1.59 8.03 -18.20
CA ASP A 183 -1.66 7.36 -19.52
C ASP A 183 -0.67 6.17 -19.60
N CYS A 184 0.54 6.33 -19.05
CA CYS A 184 1.49 5.21 -18.94
C CYS A 184 0.99 4.11 -18.01
N ALA A 185 0.29 4.46 -16.93
CA ALA A 185 -0.27 3.48 -16.00
C ALA A 185 -1.43 2.69 -16.62
N GLU A 186 -2.33 3.33 -17.36
CA GLU A 186 -3.37 2.65 -18.14
C GLU A 186 -2.75 1.74 -19.22
N THR A 187 -1.78 2.26 -19.99
CA THR A 187 -1.11 1.50 -21.05
C THR A 187 -0.33 0.29 -20.51
N GLN A 188 0.22 0.37 -19.30
CA GLN A 188 0.97 -0.71 -18.68
C GLN A 188 0.07 -1.76 -18.01
N LYS A 189 -1.15 -1.37 -17.59
CA LYS A 189 -2.17 -2.27 -17.07
C LYS A 189 -2.74 -3.21 -18.15
N ASP A 190 -2.83 -2.71 -19.39
CA ASP A 190 -3.32 -3.46 -20.55
C ASP A 190 -2.25 -4.31 -21.24
N LYS A 191 -0.98 -4.22 -20.82
CA LYS A 191 0.03 -5.18 -21.25
C LYS A 191 -0.13 -6.44 -20.41
N PRO A 192 -0.38 -7.62 -21.02
CA PRO A 192 -0.23 -8.87 -20.28
C PRO A 192 1.16 -8.89 -19.66
N PHE A 193 1.30 -9.50 -18.47
CA PHE A 193 2.60 -9.82 -17.88
C PHE A 193 3.40 -10.57 -18.94
N ARG A 194 4.16 -9.82 -19.73
CA ARG A 194 4.91 -10.35 -20.85
C ARG A 194 6.21 -10.76 -20.22
N ASP A 195 6.58 -12.01 -20.42
CA ASP A 195 7.92 -12.55 -20.20
C ASP A 195 8.90 -11.70 -21.02
N GLU A 196 9.24 -10.52 -20.51
CA GLU A 196 10.30 -9.68 -21.04
C GLU A 196 11.56 -10.44 -20.67
N GLN A 197 11.94 -11.33 -21.60
CA GLN A 197 13.09 -12.21 -21.60
C GLN A 197 14.16 -11.73 -20.63
N ALA A 198 14.35 -12.50 -19.56
CA ALA A 198 15.53 -12.41 -18.74
C ALA A 198 16.74 -12.29 -19.68
N PRO A 199 17.67 -11.35 -19.45
CA PRO A 199 18.87 -11.27 -20.27
C PRO A 199 19.49 -12.67 -20.26
N GLN A 200 19.62 -13.29 -21.44
CA GLN A 200 20.41 -14.50 -21.62
C GLN A 200 21.87 -14.12 -21.35
N ASN A 201 22.22 -13.99 -20.08
CA ASN A 201 23.58 -13.80 -19.65
C ASN A 201 24.24 -15.18 -19.64
N ASN A 202 25.02 -15.39 -20.70
CA ASN A 202 26.02 -16.42 -20.84
C ASN A 202 27.06 -16.31 -19.71
N TRP A 203 26.71 -16.71 -18.49
CA TRP A 203 27.67 -16.94 -17.42
C TRP A 203 28.23 -18.35 -17.56
N GLY A 204 29.05 -18.54 -18.60
CA GLY A 204 29.85 -19.75 -18.74
C GLY A 204 30.81 -19.88 -17.57
N LEU A 205 30.42 -20.67 -16.57
CA LEU A 205 31.25 -21.38 -15.60
C LEU A 205 30.56 -22.69 -15.22
#